data_AF-A0A9D9L905-F1
#
_entry.id   AF-A0A9D9L905-F1
#
_cell.length_a   1.000
_cell.length_b   1.000
_cell.length_c   1.000
_cell.angle_alpha   90.00
_cell.angle_beta   90.00
_cell.angle_gamma   90.00
#
_symmetry.space_group_name_H-M   'P 1'
#
loop_
_entity.id
_entity.type
_entity.pdbx_description
1 polymer ?
#
loop_
_entity_poly.entity_id
_entity_poly.type
_entity_poly.pdbx_seq_one_letter_code
_entity_poly.pdbx_strand_id
1 'polypeptide(L)'
;MFSKLFGKKPTELPTPLIPDIQLPEDQQEMLDNDVSILDGDAGANSERLENDAKKTVINAAENSIKQMHVVRLGRCPVCGEHLYQHMAASVCPSCGWNKYDLPRTGKVKIHLRNNGGIVEGAKAYVLKDNTCLVMDGDVVIAKVPNNAYDWVEYVWPQEELIQRRQQANGKLRVICGWCNQETDPSKDGFHLVHVAFGSSQERHCFCSDECLEAFRKMYPSRVHRNCYERNCSDCNLCYKRYGGEAEEMRLLAKDYIRITKKSDEPGK
;
A
#
# COMPACT_ATOMS: atom_id res chain seq x y z
N MET A 1 13.38 -32.61 -36.91
CA MET A 1 12.05 -31.96 -37.00
C MET A 1 11.67 -31.44 -35.62
N PHE A 2 11.15 -30.21 -35.58
CA PHE A 2 10.49 -29.53 -34.45
C PHE A 2 11.32 -29.10 -33.24
N SER A 3 11.86 -27.88 -33.36
CA SER A 3 11.94 -26.94 -32.24
C SER A 3 11.70 -25.52 -32.78
N LYS A 4 10.43 -25.17 -32.98
CA LYS A 4 9.97 -23.77 -32.99
C LYS A 4 9.31 -23.54 -31.64
N LEU A 5 9.59 -22.42 -30.98
CA LEU A 5 8.60 -21.36 -30.74
C LEU A 5 9.16 -20.30 -29.76
N PHE A 6 9.15 -19.05 -30.21
CA PHE A 6 9.24 -17.78 -29.47
C PHE A 6 10.61 -17.29 -28.96
N GLY A 7 11.29 -16.52 -29.82
CA GLY A 7 12.21 -15.46 -29.41
C GLY A 7 11.83 -14.16 -30.14
N LYS A 8 11.24 -13.19 -29.42
CA LYS A 8 11.02 -11.81 -29.92
C LYS A 8 12.37 -11.09 -29.93
N LYS A 9 12.71 -10.47 -31.07
CA LYS A 9 13.92 -9.65 -31.28
C LYS A 9 13.88 -8.39 -30.40
N PRO A 10 15.00 -7.98 -29.77
CA PRO A 10 15.22 -6.60 -29.40
C PRO A 10 15.72 -5.80 -30.61
N THR A 11 15.17 -4.61 -30.73
CA THR A 11 15.39 -3.58 -31.75
C THR A 11 16.84 -3.06 -31.70
N GLU A 12 17.58 -3.18 -32.79
CA GLU A 12 18.89 -2.55 -32.97
C GLU A 12 18.70 -1.04 -33.24
N LEU A 13 19.41 -0.21 -32.45
CA LEU A 13 19.58 1.22 -32.74
C LEU A 13 20.53 1.38 -33.93
N PRO A 14 20.26 2.30 -34.88
CA PRO A 14 21.12 2.48 -36.04
C PRO A 14 22.43 3.15 -35.64
N THR A 15 23.54 2.46 -35.86
CA THR A 15 24.91 2.98 -35.77
C THR A 15 25.08 4.11 -36.79
N PRO A 16 25.59 5.30 -36.43
CA PRO A 16 25.90 6.30 -37.43
C PRO A 16 27.12 5.84 -38.23
N LEU A 17 26.93 5.64 -39.53
CA LEU A 17 27.98 5.43 -40.51
C LEU A 17 28.79 6.73 -40.66
N ILE A 18 29.85 6.88 -39.88
CA ILE A 18 30.92 7.82 -40.18
C ILE A 18 31.99 7.02 -40.92
N PRO A 19 32.39 7.40 -42.14
CA PRO A 19 33.47 6.71 -42.84
C PRO A 19 34.76 6.86 -42.02
N ASP A 20 35.48 5.75 -41.82
CA ASP A 20 36.81 5.72 -41.17
C ASP A 20 37.77 6.64 -41.93
N ILE A 21 37.86 7.90 -41.49
CA ILE A 21 38.95 8.80 -41.86
C ILE A 21 40.16 8.30 -41.08
N GLN A 22 40.97 7.46 -41.71
CA GLN A 22 42.26 7.05 -41.17
C GLN A 22 43.18 8.28 -41.18
N LEU A 23 43.25 8.95 -40.03
CA LEU A 23 44.25 9.99 -39.77
C LEU A 23 45.65 9.35 -39.88
N PRO A 24 46.68 10.08 -40.37
CA PRO A 24 48.06 9.66 -40.29
C PRO A 24 48.44 9.27 -38.85
N GLU A 25 49.29 8.26 -38.66
CA GLU A 25 49.64 7.70 -37.33
C GLU A 25 50.06 8.80 -36.33
N ASP A 26 50.85 9.77 -36.78
CA ASP A 26 51.29 10.92 -35.95
C ASP A 26 50.12 11.78 -35.44
N GLN A 27 49.04 11.89 -36.20
CA GLN A 27 47.82 12.63 -35.81
C GLN A 27 46.89 11.79 -34.95
N GLN A 28 46.91 10.46 -35.09
CA GLN A 28 46.20 9.55 -34.20
C GLN A 28 46.82 9.56 -32.81
N GLU A 29 48.15 9.49 -32.71
CA GLU A 29 48.85 9.57 -31.41
C GLU A 29 48.63 10.93 -30.71
N MET A 30 48.52 12.01 -31.49
CA MET A 30 48.23 13.34 -30.94
C MET A 30 46.77 13.45 -30.46
N LEU A 31 45.83 12.89 -31.24
CA LEU A 31 44.42 12.82 -30.86
C LEU A 31 44.21 11.95 -29.62
N ASP A 32 44.88 10.80 -29.53
CA ASP A 32 44.82 9.90 -28.38
C ASP A 32 45.44 10.54 -27.13
N ASN A 33 46.54 11.29 -27.29
CA ASN A 33 47.07 12.11 -26.20
C ASN A 33 46.09 13.21 -25.77
N ASP A 34 45.49 13.95 -26.71
CA ASP A 34 44.53 15.01 -26.39
C ASP A 34 43.26 14.46 -25.71
N VAL A 35 42.77 13.30 -26.15
CA VAL A 35 41.67 12.57 -25.48
C VAL A 35 42.09 12.12 -24.09
N SER A 36 43.31 11.59 -23.92
CA SER A 36 43.83 11.18 -22.60
C SER A 36 44.04 12.36 -21.64
N ILE A 37 44.32 13.56 -22.15
CA ILE A 37 44.43 14.80 -21.37
C ILE A 37 43.03 15.28 -20.93
N LEU A 38 42.01 15.10 -21.76
CA LEU A 38 40.60 15.42 -21.43
C LEU A 38 39.96 14.38 -20.49
N ASP A 39 40.33 13.10 -20.62
CA ASP A 39 39.93 12.00 -19.73
C ASP A 39 40.76 11.92 -18.44
N GLY A 40 41.91 12.58 -18.40
CA GLY A 40 42.72 12.76 -17.20
C GLY A 40 41.95 13.47 -16.09
N ASP A 41 42.34 13.24 -14.82
CA ASP A 41 41.83 13.70 -13.52
C ASP A 41 40.41 14.30 -13.40
N ALA A 42 40.01 15.26 -14.25
CA ALA A 42 38.65 15.76 -14.39
C ALA A 42 37.64 14.71 -14.93
N GLY A 43 38.00 13.91 -15.94
CA GLY A 43 37.12 12.88 -16.52
C GLY A 43 36.84 11.73 -15.54
N ALA A 44 37.91 11.17 -14.95
CA ALA A 44 37.81 10.15 -13.92
C ALA A 44 37.06 10.62 -12.65
N ASN A 45 37.20 11.91 -12.27
CA ASN A 45 36.44 12.47 -11.15
C ASN A 45 34.95 12.69 -11.52
N SER A 46 34.65 13.10 -12.75
CA SER A 46 33.27 13.23 -13.25
C SER A 46 32.55 11.88 -13.31
N GLU A 47 33.21 10.84 -13.83
CA GLU A 47 32.63 9.49 -13.88
C GLU A 47 32.41 8.89 -12.48
N ARG A 48 33.34 9.14 -11.55
CA ARG A 48 33.16 8.78 -10.12
C ARG A 48 31.98 9.52 -9.50
N LEU A 49 31.85 10.82 -9.74
CA LEU A 49 30.71 11.63 -9.27
C LEU A 49 29.38 11.13 -9.83
N GLU A 50 29.32 10.79 -11.13
CA GLU A 50 28.12 10.20 -11.73
C GLU A 50 27.78 8.84 -11.14
N ASN A 51 28.78 7.99 -10.92
CA ASN A 51 28.57 6.67 -10.33
C ASN A 51 28.13 6.76 -8.88
N ASP A 52 28.65 7.73 -8.12
CA ASP A 52 28.21 7.99 -6.74
C ASP A 52 26.81 8.62 -6.71
N ALA A 53 26.47 9.50 -7.66
CA ALA A 53 25.11 9.99 -7.84
C ALA A 53 24.13 8.84 -8.17
N LYS A 54 24.50 7.93 -9.09
CA LYS A 54 23.68 6.75 -9.42
C LYS A 54 23.51 5.83 -8.21
N LYS A 55 24.59 5.55 -7.47
CA LYS A 55 24.54 4.75 -6.23
C LYS A 55 23.67 5.39 -5.16
N THR A 56 23.77 6.70 -4.95
CA THR A 56 22.94 7.41 -3.96
C THR A 56 21.46 7.38 -4.34
N VAL A 57 21.13 7.49 -5.63
CA VAL A 57 19.75 7.33 -6.13
C VAL A 57 19.24 5.91 -5.90
N ILE A 58 20.03 4.88 -6.23
CA ILE A 58 19.66 3.47 -6.00
C ILE A 58 19.44 3.21 -4.51
N ASN A 59 20.37 3.65 -3.66
CA ASN A 59 20.25 3.50 -2.21
C ASN A 59 19.02 4.24 -1.64
N ALA A 60 18.72 5.44 -2.15
CA ALA A 60 17.51 6.18 -1.76
C ALA A 60 16.23 5.45 -2.20
N ALA A 61 16.23 4.86 -3.40
CA ALA A 61 15.11 4.07 -3.90
C ALA A 61 14.90 2.79 -3.06
N GLU A 62 15.97 2.05 -2.76
CA GLU A 62 15.92 0.88 -1.89
C GLU A 62 15.39 1.22 -0.49
N ASN A 63 15.86 2.33 0.08
CA ASN A 63 15.40 2.79 1.39
C ASN A 63 13.91 3.19 1.34
N SER A 64 13.46 3.85 0.28
CA SER A 64 12.04 4.17 0.08
C SER A 64 11.18 2.90 -0.02
N ILE A 65 11.64 1.88 -0.74
CA ILE A 65 10.94 0.58 -0.85
C ILE A 65 10.86 -0.11 0.50
N LYS A 66 11.97 -0.15 1.26
CA LYS A 66 12.01 -0.69 2.62
C LYS A 66 11.01 0.02 3.52
N GLN A 67 11.01 1.36 3.51
CA GLN A 67 10.06 2.14 4.30
C GLN A 67 8.60 1.87 3.91
N MET A 68 8.30 1.75 2.61
CA MET A 68 6.96 1.36 2.16
C MET A 68 6.55 -0.03 2.62
N HIS A 69 7.48 -0.99 2.65
CA HIS A 69 7.21 -2.33 3.14
C HIS A 69 6.91 -2.34 4.64
N VAL A 70 7.70 -1.61 5.44
CA VAL A 70 7.51 -1.46 6.89
C VAL A 70 6.14 -0.81 7.20
N VAL A 71 5.75 0.22 6.45
CA VAL A 71 4.43 0.84 6.59
C VAL A 71 3.29 -0.12 6.21
N ARG A 72 3.47 -0.96 5.17
CA ARG A 72 2.49 -2.00 4.80
C ARG A 72 2.31 -3.06 5.88
N LEU A 73 3.37 -3.36 6.64
CA LEU A 73 3.31 -4.24 7.80
C LEU A 73 2.70 -3.56 9.05
N GLY A 74 2.27 -2.30 8.94
CA GLY A 74 1.67 -1.54 10.05
C GLY A 74 2.69 -1.07 11.08
N ARG A 75 3.95 -0.89 10.68
CA ARG A 75 5.07 -0.47 11.54
C ARG A 75 5.61 0.89 11.12
N CYS A 76 6.10 1.67 12.07
CA CYS A 76 6.66 2.98 11.80
C CYS A 76 8.05 2.83 11.14
N PRO A 77 8.32 3.51 10.02
CA PRO A 77 9.63 3.45 9.35
C PRO A 77 10.76 4.12 10.15
N VAL A 78 10.44 4.94 11.16
CA VAL A 78 11.42 5.67 11.98
C VAL A 78 11.72 4.94 13.28
N CYS A 79 10.70 4.50 14.02
CA CYS A 79 10.87 3.92 15.36
C CYS A 79 10.45 2.45 15.48
N GLY A 80 9.87 1.85 14.43
CA GLY A 80 9.43 0.45 14.44
C GLY A 80 8.13 0.16 15.21
N GLU A 81 7.55 1.15 15.90
CA GLU A 81 6.30 0.97 16.64
C GLU A 81 5.07 0.78 15.76
N HIS A 82 3.96 0.30 16.33
CA HIS A 82 2.70 0.13 15.60
C HIS A 82 2.18 1.47 15.03
N LEU A 83 1.81 1.46 13.75
CA LEU A 83 1.12 2.58 13.10
C LEU A 83 -0.38 2.47 13.33
N TYR A 84 -0.99 3.60 13.68
CA TYR A 84 -2.43 3.73 13.64
C TYR A 84 -2.85 4.16 12.24
N GLN A 85 -3.60 3.30 11.55
CA GLN A 85 -4.09 3.54 10.20
C GLN A 85 -5.52 4.08 10.26
N HIS A 86 -5.68 5.33 9.87
CA HIS A 86 -6.96 5.95 9.53
C HIS A 86 -7.23 5.83 8.02
N MET A 87 -8.45 6.15 7.61
CA MET A 87 -8.92 5.99 6.23
C MET A 87 -8.05 6.71 5.18
N ALA A 88 -7.43 7.83 5.54
CA ALA A 88 -6.58 8.65 4.66
C ALA A 88 -5.26 9.07 5.32
N ALA A 89 -4.91 8.51 6.48
CA ALA A 89 -3.71 8.89 7.22
C ALA A 89 -3.14 7.71 8.01
N SER A 90 -1.82 7.61 8.06
CA SER A 90 -1.09 6.73 8.98
C SER A 90 -0.28 7.59 9.92
N VAL A 91 -0.45 7.38 11.23
CA VAL A 91 0.23 8.16 12.26
C VAL A 91 0.89 7.21 13.26
N CYS A 92 2.15 7.48 13.58
CA CYS A 92 2.85 6.83 14.67
C CYS A 92 2.61 7.62 15.97
N PRO A 93 1.98 7.03 16.99
CA PRO A 93 1.74 7.71 18.26
C PRO A 93 3.04 8.00 19.03
N SER A 94 4.08 7.18 18.84
CA SER A 94 5.32 7.27 19.62
C SER A 94 6.28 8.36 19.13
N CYS A 95 6.45 8.51 17.80
CA CYS A 95 7.40 9.49 17.25
C CYS A 95 6.75 10.60 16.41
N GLY A 96 5.43 10.59 16.25
CA GLY A 96 4.71 11.60 15.47
C GLY A 96 4.89 11.51 13.95
N TRP A 97 5.61 10.50 13.45
CA TRP A 97 5.70 10.24 12.01
C TRP A 97 4.30 10.11 11.44
N ASN A 98 4.01 10.86 10.38
CA ASN A 98 2.73 10.83 9.73
C ASN A 98 2.90 10.80 8.21
N LYS A 99 1.96 10.11 7.58
CA LYS A 99 1.75 10.15 6.14
C LYS A 99 0.26 10.21 5.91
N TYR A 100 -0.21 11.26 5.26
CA TYR A 100 -1.61 11.45 4.97
C TYR A 100 -1.80 11.84 3.51
N ASP A 101 -2.96 11.48 2.99
CA ASP A 101 -3.36 11.89 1.67
C ASP A 101 -4.04 13.25 1.74
N LEU A 102 -3.95 14.00 0.64
CA LEU A 102 -4.63 15.27 0.44
C LEU A 102 -5.92 15.05 -0.35
N PRO A 103 -6.93 15.93 -0.20
CA PRO A 103 -8.14 15.89 -1.02
C PRO A 103 -7.78 16.16 -2.49
N ARG A 104 -8.45 15.46 -3.42
CA ARG A 104 -8.20 15.62 -4.87
C ARG A 104 -8.99 16.78 -5.46
N THR A 105 -10.25 16.92 -5.03
CA THR A 105 -11.18 17.94 -5.52
C THR A 105 -11.57 18.93 -4.43
N GLY A 106 -11.16 18.67 -3.18
CA GLY A 106 -11.35 19.58 -2.06
C GLY A 106 -10.48 20.82 -2.15
N LYS A 107 -10.94 21.89 -1.52
CA LYS A 107 -10.17 23.13 -1.38
C LYS A 107 -9.24 23.04 -0.18
N VAL A 108 -8.15 23.78 -0.24
CA VAL A 108 -7.27 24.04 0.89
C VAL A 108 -7.44 25.49 1.30
N LYS A 109 -7.61 25.72 2.61
CA LYS A 109 -7.71 27.06 3.18
C LYS A 109 -6.53 27.28 4.11
N ILE A 110 -5.78 28.35 3.86
CA ILE A 110 -4.70 28.78 4.75
C ILE A 110 -5.19 29.97 5.55
N HIS A 111 -5.17 29.83 6.87
CA HIS A 111 -5.58 30.86 7.80
C HIS A 111 -4.38 31.73 8.16
N LEU A 112 -4.42 33.00 7.78
CA LEU A 112 -3.34 33.95 8.02
C LEU A 112 -3.34 34.46 9.46
N ARG A 113 -2.14 34.54 10.04
CA ARG A 113 -1.89 35.09 11.37
C ARG A 113 -2.16 36.60 11.34
N ASN A 114 -2.98 37.09 12.27
CA ASN A 114 -3.34 38.50 12.52
C ASN A 114 -4.55 39.08 11.76
N ASN A 115 -4.78 38.77 10.48
CA ASN A 115 -5.83 39.46 9.70
C ASN A 115 -7.12 38.65 9.50
N GLY A 116 -7.19 37.41 9.97
CA GLY A 116 -8.31 36.50 9.65
C GLY A 116 -8.48 36.26 8.14
N GLY A 117 -7.49 36.66 7.34
CA GLY A 117 -7.49 36.47 5.90
C GLY A 117 -7.33 35.00 5.58
N ILE A 118 -8.17 34.52 4.66
CA ILE A 118 -8.13 33.14 4.20
C ILE A 118 -7.62 33.15 2.77
N VAL A 119 -6.55 32.40 2.53
CA VAL A 119 -6.09 32.10 1.18
C VAL A 119 -6.65 30.75 0.78
N GLU A 120 -7.54 30.73 -0.20
CA GLU A 120 -8.10 29.50 -0.76
C GLU A 120 -7.31 29.07 -2.00
N GLY A 121 -7.07 27.76 -2.14
CA GLY A 121 -6.55 27.16 -3.36
C GLY A 121 -6.96 25.70 -3.49
N ALA A 122 -6.55 25.05 -4.58
CA ALA A 122 -6.79 23.63 -4.79
C ALA A 122 -5.82 22.74 -4.01
N LYS A 123 -4.56 23.14 -3.88
CA LYS A 123 -3.52 22.37 -3.17
C LYS A 123 -2.60 23.30 -2.38
N ALA A 124 -2.04 22.79 -1.28
CA ALA A 124 -0.99 23.48 -0.54
C ALA A 124 0.20 22.57 -0.28
N TYR A 125 1.40 23.09 -0.45
CA TYR A 125 2.66 22.39 -0.18
C TYR A 125 3.45 23.15 0.87
N VAL A 126 3.77 22.49 1.98
CA VAL A 126 4.67 23.02 3.01
C VAL A 126 6.08 22.57 2.67
N LEU A 127 6.95 23.53 2.39
CA LEU A 127 8.37 23.32 2.11
C LEU A 127 9.15 23.08 3.41
N LYS A 128 10.42 22.66 3.29
CA LYS A 128 11.30 22.37 4.45
C LYS A 128 11.57 23.59 5.34
N ASP A 129 11.48 24.79 4.78
CA ASP A 129 11.60 26.07 5.47
C ASP A 129 10.28 26.54 6.12
N ASN A 130 9.27 25.66 6.15
CA ASN A 130 7.89 25.93 6.57
C ASN A 130 7.17 27.01 5.75
N THR A 131 7.71 27.38 4.59
CA THR A 131 6.98 28.23 3.63
C THR A 131 5.86 27.40 3.00
N CYS A 132 4.65 27.97 2.96
CA CYS A 132 3.51 27.32 2.34
C CYS A 132 3.24 27.89 0.94
N LEU A 133 3.19 27.01 -0.06
CA LEU A 133 2.82 27.35 -1.43
C LEU A 133 1.38 26.91 -1.68
N VAL A 134 0.51 27.86 -2.03
CA VAL A 134 -0.87 27.60 -2.45
C VAL A 134 -0.93 27.56 -3.95
N MET A 135 -1.47 26.47 -4.47
CA MET A 135 -1.66 26.21 -5.89
C MET A 135 -3.15 26.17 -6.22
N ASP A 136 -3.49 26.65 -7.41
CA ASP A 136 -4.78 26.40 -8.04
C ASP A 136 -4.57 26.06 -9.51
N GLY A 137 -5.12 24.92 -9.94
CA GLY A 137 -4.69 24.27 -11.17
C GLY A 137 -3.17 24.06 -11.19
N ASP A 138 -2.51 24.67 -12.18
CA ASP A 138 -1.06 24.58 -12.40
C ASP A 138 -0.31 25.87 -12.03
N VAL A 139 -0.95 26.81 -11.33
CA VAL A 139 -0.37 28.12 -10.98
C VAL A 139 -0.24 28.30 -9.47
N VAL A 140 0.86 28.90 -9.04
CA VAL A 140 1.05 29.34 -7.65
C VAL A 140 0.24 30.62 -7.43
N ILE A 141 -0.82 30.54 -6.62
CA ILE A 141 -1.62 31.72 -6.25
C ILE A 141 -0.94 32.52 -5.15
N ALA A 142 -0.35 31.83 -4.17
CA ALA A 142 0.24 32.50 -3.01
C ALA A 142 1.45 31.75 -2.47
N LYS A 143 2.46 32.53 -2.07
CA LYS A 143 3.60 32.07 -1.27
C LYS A 143 3.48 32.71 0.10
N VAL A 144 3.14 31.90 1.10
CA VAL A 144 2.93 32.37 2.47
C VAL A 144 4.13 31.95 3.34
N PRO A 145 4.89 32.89 3.91
CA PRO A 145 6.01 32.57 4.78
C PRO A 145 5.52 31.96 6.09
N ASN A 146 6.38 31.18 6.76
CA ASN A 146 6.07 30.49 8.03
C ASN A 146 5.45 31.40 9.10
N ASN A 147 5.91 32.66 9.20
CA ASN A 147 5.44 33.58 10.23
C ASN A 147 4.06 34.20 9.93
N ALA A 148 3.49 33.96 8.75
CA ALA A 148 2.28 34.64 8.27
C ALA A 148 1.02 33.77 8.29
N TYR A 149 1.10 32.47 8.54
CA TYR A 149 -0.07 31.60 8.70
C TYR A 149 -0.05 30.87 10.04
N ASP A 150 -1.24 30.52 10.52
CA ASP A 150 -1.41 29.76 11.77
C ASP A 150 -1.58 28.27 11.49
N TRP A 151 -2.51 27.91 10.61
CA TRP A 151 -2.80 26.52 10.30
C TRP A 151 -3.37 26.37 8.89
N VAL A 152 -3.29 25.14 8.39
CA VAL A 152 -3.77 24.74 7.06
C VAL A 152 -4.96 23.82 7.23
N GLU A 153 -6.08 24.19 6.63
CA GLU A 153 -7.31 23.42 6.62
C GLU A 153 -7.48 22.70 5.29
N TYR A 154 -7.65 21.38 5.34
CA TYR A 154 -7.99 20.57 4.17
C TYR A 154 -9.48 20.28 4.17
N VAL A 155 -10.21 20.92 3.25
CA VAL A 155 -11.67 20.75 3.15
C VAL A 155 -11.96 19.53 2.29
N TRP A 156 -12.45 18.47 2.91
CA TRP A 156 -12.82 17.23 2.22
C TRP A 156 -14.28 17.27 1.76
N PRO A 157 -14.56 17.19 0.45
CA PRO A 157 -15.91 17.08 -0.03
C PRO A 157 -16.50 15.72 0.38
N GLN A 158 -17.77 15.70 0.76
CA GLN A 158 -18.45 14.48 1.23
C GLN A 158 -18.44 13.37 0.19
N GLU A 159 -18.53 13.72 -1.09
CA GLU A 159 -18.45 12.77 -2.21
C GLU A 159 -17.11 12.02 -2.24
N GLU A 160 -15.99 12.71 -2.04
CA GLU A 160 -14.66 12.10 -2.00
C GLU A 160 -14.51 11.20 -0.77
N LEU A 161 -15.04 11.63 0.38
CA LEU A 161 -15.04 10.82 1.60
C LEU A 161 -15.84 9.52 1.42
N ILE A 162 -17.02 9.59 0.78
CA ILE A 162 -17.85 8.43 0.48
C ILE A 162 -17.11 7.51 -0.49
N GLN A 163 -16.54 8.05 -1.57
CA GLN A 163 -15.81 7.26 -2.55
C GLN A 163 -14.61 6.56 -1.92
N ARG A 164 -13.83 7.24 -1.08
CA ARG A 164 -12.69 6.62 -0.38
C ARG A 164 -13.14 5.58 0.64
N ARG A 165 -14.23 5.83 1.37
CA ARG A 165 -14.82 4.83 2.27
C ARG A 165 -15.27 3.60 1.48
N GLN A 166 -15.87 3.80 0.31
CA GLN A 166 -16.25 2.72 -0.60
C GLN A 166 -15.05 2.00 -1.22
N GLN A 167 -13.90 2.66 -1.41
CA GLN A 167 -12.66 1.99 -1.86
C GLN A 167 -12.01 1.19 -0.73
N ALA A 168 -11.98 1.74 0.49
CA ALA A 168 -11.51 1.06 1.68
C ALA A 168 -12.38 -0.18 1.98
N ASN A 169 -13.71 -0.01 1.96
CA ASN A 169 -14.67 -1.10 2.12
C ASN A 169 -14.79 -1.95 0.84
N GLY A 170 -14.43 -1.40 -0.32
CA GLY A 170 -14.46 -2.07 -1.62
C GLY A 170 -13.48 -3.24 -1.70
N LYS A 171 -12.35 -3.11 -1.01
CA LYS A 171 -11.41 -4.22 -0.76
C LYS A 171 -11.95 -5.28 0.20
N LEU A 172 -13.05 -4.98 0.90
CA LEU A 172 -13.82 -5.87 1.76
C LEU A 172 -15.16 -6.28 1.12
N ARG A 173 -15.31 -6.17 -0.22
CA ARG A 173 -16.49 -6.70 -0.91
C ARG A 173 -16.42 -8.22 -0.89
N VAL A 174 -17.24 -8.78 -0.03
CA VAL A 174 -17.41 -10.22 0.10
C VAL A 174 -18.67 -10.59 -0.70
N ILE A 175 -18.56 -11.57 -1.58
CA ILE A 175 -19.69 -12.04 -2.37
C ILE A 175 -20.48 -13.05 -1.54
N CYS A 176 -21.81 -12.94 -1.55
CA CYS A 176 -22.68 -13.91 -0.91
C CYS A 176 -22.58 -15.27 -1.63
N GLY A 177 -22.23 -16.34 -0.91
CA GLY A 177 -22.10 -17.69 -1.43
C GLY A 177 -23.42 -18.36 -1.85
N TRP A 178 -24.56 -17.68 -1.69
CA TRP A 178 -25.87 -18.16 -2.14
C TRP A 178 -26.42 -17.34 -3.31
N CYS A 179 -26.63 -16.03 -3.11
CA CYS A 179 -27.26 -15.16 -4.12
C CYS A 179 -26.25 -14.45 -5.03
N ASN A 180 -24.95 -14.63 -4.81
CA ASN A 180 -23.85 -13.96 -5.54
C ASN A 180 -23.90 -12.43 -5.52
N GLN A 181 -24.67 -11.83 -4.62
CA GLN A 181 -24.70 -10.37 -4.44
C GLN A 181 -23.54 -9.89 -3.57
N GLU A 182 -23.11 -8.65 -3.81
CA GLU A 182 -22.13 -7.98 -2.96
C GLU A 182 -22.70 -7.84 -1.54
N THR A 183 -21.90 -8.23 -0.56
CA THR A 183 -22.29 -8.25 0.85
C THR A 183 -21.44 -7.27 1.65
N ASP A 184 -22.09 -6.46 2.47
CA ASP A 184 -21.42 -5.61 3.46
C ASP A 184 -21.26 -6.39 4.78
N PRO A 185 -20.02 -6.64 5.24
CA PRO A 185 -19.76 -7.29 6.53
C PRO A 185 -20.32 -6.53 7.75
N SER A 186 -20.66 -5.25 7.58
CA SER A 186 -21.19 -4.38 8.64
C SER A 186 -22.72 -4.47 8.77
N LYS A 187 -23.39 -5.13 7.84
CA LYS A 187 -24.85 -5.26 7.83
C LYS A 187 -25.29 -6.33 8.83
N ASP A 188 -26.36 -6.03 9.57
CA ASP A 188 -26.99 -7.00 10.46
C ASP A 188 -27.54 -8.20 9.67
N GLY A 189 -27.35 -9.41 10.18
CA GLY A 189 -27.62 -10.67 9.46
C GLY A 189 -26.50 -11.15 8.52
N PHE A 190 -25.31 -10.55 8.56
CA PHE A 190 -24.12 -11.08 7.88
C PHE A 190 -23.59 -12.33 8.59
N HIS A 191 -23.46 -13.43 7.84
CA HIS A 191 -22.94 -14.69 8.36
C HIS A 191 -21.72 -15.16 7.59
N LEU A 192 -20.67 -15.54 8.32
CA LEU A 192 -19.50 -16.21 7.77
C LEU A 192 -19.44 -17.62 8.34
N VAL A 193 -19.55 -18.63 7.48
CA VAL A 193 -19.69 -20.04 7.86
C VAL A 193 -18.68 -20.89 7.11
N HIS A 194 -18.06 -21.82 7.83
CA HIS A 194 -17.24 -22.87 7.23
C HIS A 194 -18.12 -24.06 6.84
N VAL A 195 -18.09 -24.41 5.57
CA VAL A 195 -18.87 -25.53 5.02
C VAL A 195 -17.89 -26.60 4.57
N ALA A 196 -18.13 -27.84 5.00
CA ALA A 196 -17.34 -28.98 4.57
C ALA A 196 -17.97 -29.60 3.32
N PHE A 197 -17.25 -29.56 2.19
CA PHE A 197 -17.61 -30.25 0.96
C PHE A 197 -16.65 -31.40 0.72
N GLY A 198 -17.08 -32.62 1.02
CA GLY A 198 -16.24 -33.81 0.83
C GLY A 198 -14.96 -33.74 1.69
N SER A 199 -13.80 -33.45 1.08
CA SER A 199 -12.50 -33.26 1.74
C SER A 199 -12.06 -31.81 1.92
N SER A 200 -12.70 -30.85 1.25
CA SER A 200 -12.38 -29.43 1.40
C SER A 200 -13.24 -28.79 2.48
N GLN A 201 -12.65 -27.85 3.22
CA GLN A 201 -13.39 -26.92 4.06
C GLN A 201 -13.35 -25.55 3.38
N GLU A 202 -14.50 -25.05 2.97
CA GLU A 202 -14.64 -23.81 2.23
C GLU A 202 -15.33 -22.76 3.11
N ARG A 203 -14.94 -21.50 2.92
CA ARG A 203 -15.49 -20.35 3.65
C ARG A 203 -16.54 -19.69 2.77
N HIS A 204 -17.79 -19.72 3.21
CA HIS A 204 -18.88 -19.00 2.56
C HIS A 204 -19.36 -17.86 3.44
N CYS A 205 -19.73 -16.77 2.79
CA CYS A 205 -20.31 -15.60 3.44
C CYS A 205 -21.74 -15.43 2.92
N PHE A 206 -22.66 -14.99 3.77
CA PHE A 206 -24.07 -14.84 3.43
C PHE A 206 -24.56 -13.45 3.82
N CYS A 207 -25.35 -12.84 2.93
CA CYS A 207 -25.84 -11.46 3.09
C CYS A 207 -27.07 -11.30 3.99
N SER A 208 -27.72 -12.41 4.35
CA SER A 208 -28.89 -12.46 5.22
C SER A 208 -29.05 -13.84 5.85
N ASP A 209 -29.82 -13.92 6.93
CA ASP A 209 -30.27 -15.18 7.53
C ASP A 209 -30.98 -16.08 6.51
N GLU A 210 -31.81 -15.49 5.66
CA GLU A 210 -32.54 -16.21 4.61
C GLU A 210 -31.60 -16.92 3.62
N CYS A 211 -30.52 -16.26 3.22
CA CYS A 211 -29.52 -16.85 2.33
C CYS A 211 -28.75 -17.99 3.01
N LEU A 212 -28.42 -17.83 4.30
CA LEU A 212 -27.81 -18.88 5.10
C LEU A 212 -28.74 -20.10 5.25
N GLU A 213 -30.02 -19.87 5.56
CA GLU A 213 -31.00 -20.94 5.70
C GLU A 213 -31.29 -21.66 4.38
N ALA A 214 -31.40 -20.93 3.27
CA ALA A 214 -31.59 -21.50 1.95
C ALA A 214 -30.39 -22.39 1.56
N PHE A 215 -29.17 -21.91 1.83
CA PHE A 215 -27.95 -22.69 1.65
C PHE A 215 -27.93 -23.96 2.52
N ARG A 216 -28.30 -23.86 3.80
CA ARG A 216 -28.38 -25.01 4.72
C ARG A 216 -29.42 -26.06 4.31
N LYS A 217 -30.54 -25.61 3.71
CA LYS A 217 -31.59 -26.50 3.19
C LYS A 217 -31.13 -27.28 1.96
N MET A 218 -30.38 -26.62 1.06
CA MET A 218 -29.91 -27.24 -0.18
C MET A 218 -28.63 -28.07 0.01
N TYR A 219 -27.72 -27.62 0.87
CA TYR A 219 -26.49 -28.31 1.22
C TYR A 219 -26.57 -28.68 2.71
N PRO A 220 -27.02 -29.90 3.05
CA PRO A 220 -26.99 -30.36 4.42
C PRO A 220 -25.53 -30.47 4.85
N SER A 221 -25.02 -29.42 5.49
CA SER A 221 -23.79 -29.45 6.25
C SER A 221 -23.95 -30.57 7.26
N ARG A 222 -23.40 -31.76 6.99
CA ARG A 222 -23.46 -32.92 7.88
C ARG A 222 -22.51 -32.70 9.05
N VAL A 223 -22.82 -31.70 9.84
CA VAL A 223 -22.26 -31.45 11.15
C VAL A 223 -23.34 -31.94 12.09
N HIS A 224 -23.16 -33.14 12.64
CA HIS A 224 -24.08 -33.68 13.63
C HIS A 224 -24.31 -32.62 14.73
N ARG A 225 -25.52 -32.56 15.31
CA ARG A 225 -25.96 -31.48 16.23
C ARG A 225 -24.98 -31.16 17.37
N ASN A 226 -24.14 -32.13 17.75
CA ASN A 226 -23.17 -32.06 18.84
C ASN A 226 -21.70 -31.99 18.36
N CYS A 227 -21.43 -31.70 17.08
CA CYS A 227 -20.06 -31.68 16.53
C CYS A 227 -19.24 -30.49 17.05
N TYR A 228 -19.89 -29.41 17.47
CA TYR A 228 -19.23 -28.25 18.08
C TYR A 228 -18.92 -28.44 19.58
N GLU A 229 -19.45 -29.49 20.20
CA GLU A 229 -19.30 -29.80 21.64
C GLU A 229 -18.43 -31.04 21.89
N ARG A 230 -17.92 -31.68 20.83
CA ARG A 230 -17.11 -32.90 20.91
C ARG A 230 -15.85 -32.76 20.07
N ASN A 231 -14.76 -33.34 20.53
CA ASN A 231 -13.53 -33.38 19.75
C ASN A 231 -13.73 -34.22 18.48
N CYS A 232 -13.28 -33.70 17.34
CA CYS A 232 -13.51 -34.35 16.05
C CYS A 232 -12.71 -35.66 15.91
N SER A 233 -11.60 -35.79 16.66
CA SER A 233 -10.82 -37.02 16.78
C SER A 233 -11.64 -38.20 17.32
N ASP A 234 -12.58 -37.90 18.22
CA ASP A 234 -13.29 -38.90 19.03
C ASP A 234 -14.72 -39.14 18.50
N CYS A 235 -15.07 -38.51 17.37
CA CYS A 235 -16.40 -38.60 16.79
C CYS A 235 -16.54 -39.84 15.89
N ASN A 236 -17.42 -40.77 16.29
CA ASN A 236 -17.76 -41.98 15.53
C ASN A 236 -18.92 -41.77 14.54
N LEU A 237 -19.46 -40.56 14.44
CA LEU A 237 -20.63 -40.23 13.62
C LEU A 237 -20.25 -39.71 12.22
N CYS A 238 -18.97 -39.41 12.01
CA CYS A 238 -18.41 -38.93 10.75
C CYS A 238 -17.34 -39.91 10.26
N TYR A 239 -17.29 -40.11 8.94
CA TYR A 239 -16.26 -40.94 8.31
C TYR A 239 -14.87 -40.27 8.32
N LYS A 240 -14.83 -38.95 8.42
CA LYS A 240 -13.60 -38.14 8.49
C LYS A 240 -13.40 -37.59 9.90
N ARG A 241 -12.17 -37.74 10.42
CA ARG A 241 -11.75 -37.28 11.74
C ARG A 241 -10.64 -36.25 11.54
N TYR A 242 -10.75 -35.11 12.20
CA TYR A 242 -9.72 -34.07 12.19
C TYR A 242 -8.97 -34.10 13.52
N GLY A 243 -7.64 -34.24 13.46
CA GLY A 243 -6.76 -34.17 14.63
C GLY A 243 -6.59 -32.73 15.13
N GLY A 244 -6.17 -32.58 16.39
CA GLY A 244 -5.97 -31.29 17.06
C GLY A 244 -4.88 -30.41 16.44
N GLU A 245 -4.03 -30.92 15.55
CA GLU A 245 -2.90 -30.18 14.95
C GLU A 245 -3.31 -29.04 13.98
N ALA A 246 -4.61 -28.88 13.69
CA ALA A 246 -5.12 -27.72 12.95
C ALA A 246 -5.35 -26.48 13.85
N GLU A 247 -4.88 -26.48 15.10
CA GLU A 247 -4.99 -25.35 16.03
C GLU A 247 -4.08 -24.16 15.64
N GLU A 248 -2.93 -24.40 15.00
CA GLU A 248 -2.02 -23.30 14.58
C GLU A 248 -2.56 -22.44 13.44
N MET A 249 -3.46 -22.97 12.60
CA MET A 249 -4.08 -22.22 11.49
C MET A 249 -5.44 -21.60 11.82
N ARG A 250 -5.87 -21.66 13.10
CA ARG A 250 -7.20 -21.26 13.56
C ARG A 250 -7.30 -19.87 14.18
N LEU A 251 -6.33 -18.98 13.95
CA LEU A 251 -6.46 -17.59 14.41
C LEU A 251 -7.49 -16.84 13.54
N LEU A 252 -8.68 -16.61 14.10
CA LEU A 252 -9.71 -15.76 13.50
C LEU A 252 -9.34 -14.29 13.72
N ALA A 253 -9.70 -13.40 12.80
CA ALA A 253 -9.55 -11.95 13.00
C ALA A 253 -10.27 -11.43 14.27
N LYS A 254 -11.28 -12.16 14.77
CA LYS A 254 -11.99 -11.88 16.02
C LYS A 254 -11.12 -12.12 17.26
N ASP A 255 -10.10 -12.97 17.18
CA ASP A 255 -9.21 -13.28 18.29
C ASP A 255 -8.24 -12.11 18.55
N TYR A 256 -7.88 -11.34 17.51
CA TYR A 256 -7.13 -10.09 17.65
C TYR A 256 -7.93 -8.97 18.35
N ILE A 257 -9.26 -9.00 18.28
CA ILE A 257 -10.15 -8.00 18.92
C ILE A 257 -10.32 -8.30 20.42
N ARG A 258 -10.11 -9.55 20.87
CA ARG A 258 -10.27 -9.94 22.28
C ARG A 258 -8.99 -9.77 23.11
N ILE A 259 -7.81 -9.84 22.49
CA ILE A 259 -6.52 -9.72 23.18
C ILE A 259 -6.35 -8.32 23.78
N THR A 260 -6.88 -7.27 23.16
CA THR A 260 -6.81 -5.89 23.65
C THR A 260 -7.67 -5.60 24.88
N LYS A 261 -8.65 -6.45 25.23
CA LYS A 261 -9.50 -6.25 26.42
C LYS A 261 -8.96 -6.91 27.69
N LYS A 262 -7.93 -7.76 27.60
CA LYS A 262 -7.39 -8.51 28.74
C LYS A 262 -6.11 -7.93 29.35
N SER A 263 -5.56 -6.85 28.79
CA SER A 263 -4.35 -6.21 29.30
C SER A 263 -4.60 -5.11 30.35
N ASP A 264 -5.86 -4.80 30.68
CA ASP A 264 -6.23 -3.72 31.62
C ASP A 264 -6.96 -4.23 32.88
N GLU A 265 -6.44 -5.26 33.54
CA GLU A 265 -6.79 -5.53 34.95
C GLU A 265 -5.51 -5.72 35.78
N PRO A 266 -5.19 -4.79 36.71
CA PRO A 266 -4.07 -4.97 37.62
C PRO A 266 -4.42 -6.06 38.64
N GLY A 267 -3.47 -6.99 38.80
CA GLY A 267 -3.59 -8.18 39.62
C GLY A 267 -3.95 -7.90 41.07
N LYS A 268 -4.76 -8.83 41.61
CA LYS A 268 -4.70 -9.25 43.00
C LYS A 268 -4.02 -10.60 43.06
#